data_AF-A0A521VDU0-F1
#
_entry.id   AF-A0A521VDU0-F1
#
_cell.length_a   1.000
_cell.length_b   1.000
_cell.length_c   1.000
_cell.angle_alpha   90.00
_cell.angle_beta   90.00
_cell.angle_gamma   90.00
#
_symmetry.space_group_name_H-M   'P 1'
#
loop_
_entity.id
_entity.type
_entity.pdbx_description
1 polymer ?
#
loop_
_entity_poly.entity_id
_entity_poly.type
_entity_poly.pdbx_seq_one_letter_code
_entity_poly.pdbx_strand_id
1 'polypeptide(L)'
;MNSSFPSEAQRMITQMLNLRTQAQSCTGCQSMEAIQGWINRFANEDVKNYYQQLKPSNSVITNLETPGIPYAVIWGNEDHEDALTLTRLVTSWENAGVSGDDEAYIDCFNSIIEQRIQEANQQFALGLMQSIAQLAGAAGKIFTTNPNPGEAIEKAINAAVTALRSMFNLQKEIQEVAECELVHQAMNAQWNLMLAPYETHTGYLDVPCLPCEQCESEEDPQVAGWCWSNCMYGCDPLTQSFQEPYTFITFQPHDGLLLKTEQLLAGAAKTYEAKGVNHMQEQFWEYAPIGNAFQDLFNGGAGAAFIVPK
;
A
#
# COMPACT_ATOMS: atom_id res chain seq x y z
N MET A 1 22.11 19.86 23.41
CA MET A 1 22.45 18.70 22.54
C MET A 1 21.27 17.75 22.61
N ASN A 2 20.30 17.89 21.70
CA ASN A 2 19.16 16.98 21.61
C ASN A 2 19.59 15.78 20.78
N SER A 3 19.89 14.64 21.42
CA SER A 3 19.89 13.36 20.73
C SER A 3 18.43 12.97 20.50
N SER A 4 17.81 13.49 19.44
CA SER A 4 16.49 13.01 19.03
C SER A 4 16.68 11.60 18.48
N PHE A 5 16.16 10.60 19.20
CA PHE A 5 16.01 9.27 18.63
C PHE A 5 15.20 9.36 17.32
N PRO A 6 15.57 8.60 16.28
CA PRO A 6 14.81 8.57 15.04
C PRO A 6 13.36 8.11 15.31
N SER A 7 12.39 8.77 14.68
CA SER A 7 10.98 8.35 14.70
C SER A 7 10.82 6.94 14.13
N GLU A 8 9.69 6.28 14.42
CA GLU A 8 9.40 4.94 13.86
C GLU A 8 9.41 4.93 12.33
N ALA A 9 8.88 5.98 11.70
CA ALA A 9 8.94 6.14 10.25
C ALA A 9 10.39 6.30 9.74
N GLN A 10 11.24 7.05 10.44
CA GLN A 10 12.67 7.16 10.11
C GLN A 10 13.42 5.85 10.33
N ARG A 11 13.08 5.08 11.36
CA ARG A 11 13.63 3.73 11.61
C ARG A 11 13.24 2.78 10.50
N MET A 12 11.97 2.75 10.11
CA MET A 12 11.45 1.97 8.98
C MET A 12 12.21 2.30 7.70
N ILE A 13 12.27 3.58 7.29
CA ILE A 13 13.02 3.97 6.08
C ILE A 13 14.48 3.53 6.18
N THR A 14 15.13 3.72 7.33
CA THR A 14 16.54 3.33 7.49
C THR A 14 16.71 1.82 7.34
N GLN A 15 15.81 1.02 7.91
CA GLN A 15 15.81 -0.43 7.73
C GLN A 15 15.63 -0.80 6.24
N MET A 16 14.69 -0.16 5.55
CA MET A 16 14.40 -0.42 4.13
C MET A 16 15.51 0.04 3.18
N LEU A 17 16.13 1.20 3.44
CA LEU A 17 17.33 1.67 2.74
C LEU A 17 18.52 0.73 2.92
N ASN A 18 18.66 0.12 4.11
CA ASN A 18 19.70 -0.88 4.37
C ASN A 18 19.46 -2.21 3.62
N LEU A 19 18.27 -2.46 3.08
CA LEU A 19 18.00 -3.64 2.23
C LEU A 19 18.45 -3.41 0.78
N ARG A 20 18.52 -2.14 0.31
CA ARG A 20 18.91 -1.69 -1.04
C ARG A 20 20.41 -1.87 -1.36
N THR A 21 21.14 -2.73 -0.65
CA THR A 21 22.62 -2.76 -0.63
C THR A 21 23.34 -2.87 -1.98
N GLN A 22 22.66 -3.14 -3.11
CA GLN A 22 23.29 -3.20 -4.44
C GLN A 22 22.59 -2.39 -5.57
N ALA A 23 21.35 -1.91 -5.39
CA ALA A 23 20.59 -1.15 -6.41
C ALA A 23 20.93 0.35 -6.43
N GLN A 24 22.19 0.70 -6.75
CA GLN A 24 22.63 2.09 -6.81
C GLN A 24 22.16 2.82 -8.07
N SER A 25 21.80 2.09 -9.13
CA SER A 25 21.49 2.61 -10.47
C SER A 25 20.00 2.74 -10.81
N CYS A 26 19.09 2.31 -9.93
CA CYS A 26 17.67 2.30 -10.24
C CYS A 26 17.07 3.71 -10.15
N THR A 27 16.80 4.35 -11.29
CA THR A 27 16.05 5.62 -11.37
C THR A 27 14.60 5.47 -10.88
N GLY A 28 14.02 4.26 -10.96
CA GLY A 28 12.71 3.96 -10.36
C GLY A 28 12.69 4.05 -8.82
N CYS A 29 13.85 3.89 -8.18
CA CYS A 29 14.02 4.05 -6.73
C CYS A 29 14.06 5.55 -6.30
N GLN A 30 13.76 6.52 -7.18
CA GLN A 30 13.59 7.93 -6.80
C GLN A 30 12.43 8.16 -5.83
N SER A 31 11.43 7.30 -5.83
CA SER A 31 10.36 7.35 -4.83
C SER A 31 10.88 7.10 -3.41
N MET A 32 11.99 6.38 -3.22
CA MET A 32 12.67 6.30 -1.91
C MET A 32 13.22 7.65 -1.46
N GLU A 33 13.82 8.40 -2.40
CA GLU A 33 14.37 9.72 -2.14
C GLU A 33 13.24 10.72 -1.86
N ALA A 34 12.13 10.62 -2.59
CA ALA A 34 10.92 11.39 -2.35
C ALA A 34 10.29 11.06 -0.98
N ILE A 35 10.15 9.78 -0.62
CA ILE A 35 9.67 9.35 0.70
C ILE A 35 10.58 9.88 1.81
N GLN A 36 11.91 9.78 1.62
CA GLN A 36 12.87 10.30 2.58
C GLN A 36 12.79 11.83 2.69
N GLY A 37 12.66 12.54 1.57
CA GLY A 37 12.46 13.98 1.52
C GLY A 37 11.19 14.41 2.24
N TRP A 38 10.08 13.72 1.96
CA TRP A 38 8.79 13.94 2.62
C TRP A 38 8.89 13.76 4.13
N ILE A 39 9.45 12.64 4.61
CA ILE A 39 9.58 12.39 6.05
C ILE A 39 10.56 13.35 6.72
N ASN A 40 11.66 13.72 6.05
CA ASN A 40 12.61 14.70 6.57
C ASN A 40 12.00 16.10 6.67
N ARG A 41 11.00 16.44 5.85
CA ARG A 41 10.25 17.71 5.99
C ARG A 41 9.59 17.83 7.37
N PHE A 42 9.11 16.74 7.94
CA PHE A 42 8.53 16.71 9.29
C PHE A 42 9.57 16.75 10.42
N ALA A 43 10.87 16.66 10.10
CA ALA A 43 11.93 16.90 11.07
C ALA A 43 12.15 18.40 11.33
N ASN A 44 11.65 19.29 10.47
CA ASN A 44 11.64 20.73 10.71
C ASN A 44 10.70 21.07 11.88
N GLU A 45 11.18 21.82 12.87
CA GLU A 45 10.41 22.12 14.08
C GLU A 45 9.11 22.88 13.80
N ASP A 46 9.10 23.83 12.86
CA ASP A 46 7.88 24.60 12.53
C ASP A 46 6.81 23.70 11.92
N VAL A 47 7.21 22.83 10.99
CA VAL A 47 6.31 21.84 10.37
C VAL A 47 5.79 20.89 11.45
N LYS A 48 6.68 20.34 12.27
CA LYS A 48 6.32 19.44 13.37
C LYS A 48 5.34 20.09 14.34
N ASN A 49 5.60 21.33 14.75
CA ASN A 49 4.76 22.08 15.70
C ASN A 49 3.38 22.38 15.10
N TYR A 50 3.30 22.66 13.80
CA TYR A 50 2.02 22.82 13.10
C TYR A 50 1.22 21.51 13.12
N TYR A 51 1.78 20.40 12.64
CA TYR A 51 1.06 19.12 12.58
C TYR A 51 0.75 18.52 13.96
N GLN A 52 1.53 18.85 15.00
CA GLN A 52 1.18 18.48 16.38
C GLN A 52 -0.12 19.12 16.87
N GLN A 53 -0.49 20.29 16.35
CA GLN A 53 -1.77 20.94 16.64
C GLN A 53 -2.95 20.24 15.96
N LEU A 54 -2.69 19.51 14.87
CA LEU A 54 -3.72 18.81 14.10
C LEU A 54 -4.03 17.40 14.61
N LYS A 55 -3.35 16.95 15.67
CA LYS A 55 -3.66 15.64 16.27
C LYS A 55 -5.08 15.61 16.83
N PRO A 56 -5.83 14.51 16.70
CA PRO A 56 -7.20 14.42 17.22
C PRO A 56 -7.33 14.73 18.72
N SER A 57 -6.28 14.44 19.50
CA SER A 57 -6.23 14.70 20.94
C SER A 57 -5.82 16.13 21.31
N ASN A 58 -5.46 16.97 20.33
CA ASN A 58 -5.01 18.33 20.58
C ASN A 58 -6.21 19.26 20.83
N SER A 59 -6.04 20.24 21.72
CA SER A 59 -7.10 21.20 22.05
C SER A 59 -7.59 21.99 20.84
N VAL A 60 -6.74 22.24 19.84
CA VAL A 60 -7.15 22.89 18.59
C VAL A 60 -8.24 22.07 17.88
N ILE A 61 -8.06 20.74 17.79
CA ILE A 61 -9.03 19.85 17.16
C ILE A 61 -10.23 19.57 18.07
N THR A 62 -10.00 19.27 19.35
CA THR A 62 -11.11 18.93 20.27
C THR A 62 -12.04 20.11 20.55
N ASN A 63 -11.58 21.34 20.31
CA ASN A 63 -12.39 22.56 20.46
C ASN A 63 -13.02 23.01 19.14
N LEU A 64 -12.87 22.26 18.03
CA LEU A 64 -13.61 22.54 16.81
C LEU A 64 -15.09 22.29 17.05
N GLU A 65 -15.88 23.36 17.01
CA GLU A 65 -17.33 23.26 17.08
C GLU A 65 -17.88 22.74 15.75
N THR A 66 -18.85 21.83 15.82
CA THR A 66 -19.59 21.39 14.64
C THR A 66 -20.34 22.58 14.04
N PRO A 67 -20.40 22.71 12.69
CA PRO A 67 -21.15 23.79 12.07
C PRO A 67 -22.61 23.83 12.57
N GLY A 68 -23.09 25.03 12.94
CA GLY A 68 -24.48 25.25 13.34
C GLY A 68 -25.50 25.20 12.19
N ILE A 69 -25.04 24.86 10.98
CA ILE A 69 -25.83 24.72 9.75
C ILE A 69 -25.73 23.27 9.28
N PRO A 70 -26.69 22.75 8.49
CA PRO A 70 -26.55 21.44 7.86
C PRO A 70 -25.24 21.39 7.07
N TYR A 71 -24.46 20.34 7.27
CA TYR A 71 -23.20 20.12 6.57
C TYR A 71 -23.10 18.66 6.12
N ALA A 72 -22.26 18.40 5.13
CA ALA A 72 -21.88 17.07 4.69
C ALA A 72 -20.36 16.93 4.75
N VAL A 73 -19.88 15.70 4.88
CA VAL A 73 -18.44 15.40 4.91
C VAL A 73 -18.10 14.55 3.69
N ILE A 74 -17.12 14.98 2.92
CA ILE A 74 -16.46 14.18 1.89
C ILE A 74 -15.14 13.74 2.50
N TRP A 75 -14.82 12.45 2.42
CA TRP A 75 -13.63 11.87 3.05
C TRP A 75 -12.96 10.88 2.10
N GLY A 76 -11.64 10.84 2.08
CA GLY A 76 -10.85 9.98 1.21
C GLY A 76 -10.71 8.56 1.76
N ASN A 77 -10.76 7.60 0.86
CA ASN A 77 -10.43 6.21 1.13
C ASN A 77 -9.50 5.69 0.03
N GLU A 78 -8.25 5.44 0.43
CA GLU A 78 -7.22 4.83 -0.40
C GLU A 78 -7.42 3.30 -0.36
N ASP A 79 -8.34 2.81 -1.20
CA ASP A 79 -8.74 1.40 -1.29
C ASP A 79 -8.29 0.72 -2.61
N HIS A 80 -7.22 1.23 -3.22
CA HIS A 80 -6.63 0.63 -4.42
C HIS A 80 -6.14 -0.80 -4.16
N GLU A 81 -6.33 -1.68 -5.15
CA GLU A 81 -6.03 -3.12 -5.01
C GLU A 81 -4.52 -3.43 -4.92
N ASP A 82 -3.67 -2.50 -5.38
CA ASP A 82 -2.22 -2.62 -5.36
C ASP A 82 -1.59 -2.39 -3.98
N ALA A 83 -2.36 -1.85 -3.02
CA ALA A 83 -1.93 -1.49 -1.67
C ALA A 83 -0.70 -0.54 -1.63
N LEU A 84 -0.47 0.24 -2.69
CA LEU A 84 0.67 1.18 -2.84
C LEU A 84 0.41 2.55 -2.19
N THR A 85 -0.27 2.57 -1.05
CA THR A 85 -0.73 3.76 -0.30
C THR A 85 0.36 4.82 -0.11
N LEU A 86 1.54 4.46 0.41
CA LEU A 86 2.63 5.40 0.68
C LEU A 86 3.20 5.95 -0.62
N THR A 87 3.37 5.11 -1.64
CA THR A 87 3.86 5.55 -2.95
C THR A 87 2.89 6.55 -3.57
N ARG A 88 1.58 6.27 -3.60
CA ARG A 88 0.55 7.17 -4.14
C ARG A 88 0.48 8.49 -3.37
N LEU A 89 0.55 8.43 -2.05
CA LEU A 89 0.54 9.61 -1.19
C LEU A 89 1.75 10.54 -1.44
N VAL A 90 2.96 9.96 -1.55
CA VAL A 90 4.17 10.73 -1.84
C VAL A 90 4.18 11.26 -3.27
N THR A 91 3.72 10.47 -4.24
CA THR A 91 3.54 10.92 -5.63
C THR A 91 2.64 12.15 -5.68
N SER A 92 1.47 12.06 -5.02
CA SER A 92 0.51 13.15 -4.95
C SER A 92 1.08 14.38 -4.25
N TRP A 93 1.94 14.19 -3.24
CA TRP A 93 2.59 15.29 -2.54
C TRP A 93 3.68 15.98 -3.37
N GLU A 94 4.53 15.22 -4.07
CA GLU A 94 5.54 15.78 -5.00
C GLU A 94 4.86 16.49 -6.19
N ASN A 95 3.76 15.92 -6.67
CA ASN A 95 2.94 16.49 -7.73
C ASN A 95 1.88 17.48 -7.23
N ALA A 96 1.94 17.92 -5.96
CA ALA A 96 0.96 18.82 -5.37
C ALA A 96 0.87 20.13 -6.18
N GLY A 97 -0.14 20.20 -7.05
CA GLY A 97 -0.30 21.25 -8.06
C GLY A 97 -0.76 20.75 -9.44
N VAL A 98 -0.66 19.45 -9.71
CA VAL A 98 -1.04 18.82 -10.99
C VAL A 98 -2.15 17.79 -10.74
N SER A 99 -3.41 18.27 -10.72
CA SER A 99 -4.64 17.47 -10.93
C SER A 99 -4.83 16.17 -10.12
N GLY A 100 -4.12 15.97 -9.01
CA GLY A 100 -4.21 14.75 -8.20
C GLY A 100 -3.52 13.52 -8.82
N ASP A 101 -2.51 13.69 -9.67
CA ASP A 101 -1.71 12.56 -10.20
C ASP A 101 -0.92 11.87 -9.09
N ASP A 102 -1.23 10.60 -8.86
CA ASP A 102 -0.63 9.72 -7.86
C ASP A 102 0.07 8.49 -8.45
N GLU A 103 0.09 8.34 -9.78
CA GLU A 103 0.59 7.15 -10.47
C GLU A 103 1.97 7.35 -11.11
N ALA A 104 2.44 8.59 -11.27
CA ALA A 104 3.71 8.89 -11.94
C ALA A 104 4.92 8.05 -11.48
N TYR A 105 5.08 7.81 -10.16
CA TYR A 105 6.15 6.93 -9.67
C TYR A 105 5.87 5.45 -9.97
N ILE A 106 4.61 5.01 -9.86
CA ILE A 106 4.19 3.63 -10.13
C ILE A 106 4.39 3.29 -11.60
N ASP A 107 3.93 4.16 -12.51
CA ASP A 107 4.08 4.01 -13.95
C ASP A 107 5.54 3.98 -14.40
N CYS A 108 6.34 4.91 -13.88
CA CYS A 108 7.77 4.94 -14.12
C CYS A 108 8.42 3.62 -13.68
N PHE A 109 8.07 3.14 -12.49
CA PHE A 109 8.62 1.93 -11.94
C PHE A 109 8.23 0.68 -12.75
N ASN A 110 6.94 0.53 -13.06
CA ASN A 110 6.41 -0.56 -13.88
C ASN A 110 7.06 -0.58 -15.27
N SER A 111 7.26 0.59 -15.90
CA SER A 111 7.92 0.67 -17.21
C SER A 111 9.38 0.16 -17.18
N ILE A 112 10.11 0.45 -16.10
CA ILE A 112 11.49 -0.04 -15.93
C ILE A 112 11.49 -1.55 -15.71
N ILE A 113 10.57 -2.08 -14.90
CA ILE A 113 10.44 -3.53 -14.70
C ILE A 113 10.17 -4.22 -16.04
N GLU A 114 9.15 -3.77 -16.76
CA GLU A 114 8.75 -4.35 -18.03
C GLU A 114 9.90 -4.33 -19.05
N GLN A 115 10.59 -3.19 -19.17
CA GLN A 115 11.74 -3.07 -20.06
C GLN A 115 12.83 -4.09 -19.69
N ARG A 116 13.18 -4.21 -18.41
CA ARG A 116 14.26 -5.10 -17.94
C ARG A 116 13.91 -6.57 -18.09
N ILE A 117 12.65 -6.91 -17.87
CA ILE A 117 12.12 -8.24 -18.13
C ILE A 117 12.20 -8.58 -19.62
N GLN A 118 11.79 -7.65 -20.49
CA GLN A 118 11.86 -7.85 -21.95
C GLN A 118 13.31 -7.99 -22.42
N GLU A 119 14.23 -7.18 -21.90
CA GLU A 119 15.67 -7.26 -22.18
C GLU A 119 16.27 -8.61 -21.73
N ALA A 120 15.79 -9.14 -20.60
CA ALA A 120 16.23 -10.42 -20.10
C ALA A 120 15.67 -11.61 -20.89
N ASN A 121 14.49 -11.48 -21.50
CA ASN A 121 13.72 -12.57 -22.13
C ASN A 121 13.56 -13.79 -21.21
N GLN A 122 13.41 -13.57 -19.89
CA GLN A 122 13.28 -14.62 -18.88
C GLN A 122 11.88 -14.60 -18.27
N GLN A 123 11.05 -15.59 -18.63
CA GLN A 123 9.75 -15.80 -17.98
C GLN A 123 9.85 -16.00 -16.46
N PHE A 124 10.99 -16.49 -15.98
CA PHE A 124 11.31 -16.58 -14.56
C PHE A 124 11.32 -15.21 -13.86
N ALA A 125 11.84 -14.16 -14.51
CA ALA A 125 11.86 -12.82 -13.95
C ALA A 125 10.45 -12.23 -13.83
N LEU A 126 9.56 -12.54 -14.79
CA LEU A 126 8.13 -12.20 -14.69
C LEU A 126 7.47 -12.87 -13.48
N GLY A 127 7.64 -14.18 -13.33
CA GLY A 127 7.06 -14.92 -12.21
C GLY A 127 7.55 -14.44 -10.85
N LEU A 128 8.84 -14.05 -10.76
CA LEU A 128 9.37 -13.44 -9.56
C LEU A 128 8.77 -12.06 -9.28
N MET A 129 8.73 -11.17 -10.26
CA MET A 129 8.21 -9.82 -10.06
C MET A 129 6.72 -9.86 -9.71
N GLN A 130 5.96 -10.77 -10.32
CA GLN A 130 4.59 -11.08 -9.92
C GLN A 130 4.52 -11.60 -8.48
N SER A 131 5.43 -12.47 -8.06
CA SER A 131 5.49 -12.96 -6.67
C SER A 131 5.80 -11.84 -5.65
N ILE A 132 6.64 -10.86 -6.03
CA ILE A 132 6.96 -9.70 -5.19
C ILE A 132 5.77 -8.73 -5.14
N ALA A 133 5.14 -8.43 -6.28
CA ALA A 133 3.93 -7.61 -6.34
C ALA A 133 2.78 -8.25 -5.55
N GLN A 134 2.68 -9.58 -5.55
CA GLN A 134 1.72 -10.30 -4.72
C GLN A 134 2.02 -10.22 -3.23
N LEU A 135 3.30 -10.14 -2.84
CA LEU A 135 3.69 -9.85 -1.45
C LEU A 135 3.15 -8.49 -0.98
N ALA A 136 2.92 -7.55 -1.91
CA ALA A 136 2.31 -6.25 -1.67
C ALA A 136 0.80 -6.25 -1.58
N GLY A 137 0.13 -6.92 -2.54
CA GLY A 137 -1.31 -7.17 -2.44
C GLY A 137 -1.62 -8.01 -1.19
N ALA A 138 -0.67 -8.84 -0.77
CA ALA A 138 -0.67 -9.55 0.50
C ALA A 138 -0.32 -8.67 1.71
N ALA A 139 0.17 -7.45 1.61
CA ALA A 139 0.20 -6.56 2.77
C ALA A 139 -1.21 -6.11 3.15
N GLY A 140 -2.10 -5.95 2.17
CA GLY A 140 -3.54 -5.84 2.39
C GLY A 140 -4.23 -7.18 2.62
N LYS A 141 -3.53 -8.32 2.56
CA LYS A 141 -4.03 -9.68 2.75
C LYS A 141 -2.93 -10.69 3.15
N ILE A 142 -2.30 -10.54 4.32
CA ILE A 142 -1.04 -11.27 4.61
C ILE A 142 -1.28 -12.76 4.79
N PHE A 143 -0.90 -13.55 3.77
CA PHE A 143 -0.79 -15.00 3.81
C PHE A 143 0.26 -15.42 4.85
N THR A 144 -0.17 -15.57 6.11
CA THR A 144 0.72 -15.96 7.21
C THR A 144 0.11 -17.05 8.09
N THR A 145 0.89 -18.07 8.45
CA THR A 145 0.53 -19.02 9.53
C THR A 145 0.85 -18.46 10.92
N ASN A 146 1.42 -17.25 10.99
CA ASN A 146 1.87 -16.59 12.22
C ASN A 146 0.79 -15.62 12.74
N PRO A 147 0.38 -15.72 14.02
CA PRO A 147 -0.63 -14.86 14.64
C PRO A 147 -0.20 -13.40 14.85
N ASN A 148 1.06 -13.04 14.54
CA ASN A 148 1.56 -11.67 14.59
C ASN A 148 1.88 -11.15 13.18
N PRO A 149 0.96 -10.42 12.50
CA PRO A 149 1.11 -10.02 11.10
C PRO A 149 2.28 -9.06 10.84
N GLY A 150 2.60 -8.17 11.79
CA GLY A 150 3.75 -7.27 11.68
C GLY A 150 5.09 -8.02 11.68
N GLU A 151 5.24 -9.00 12.58
CA GLU A 151 6.42 -9.87 12.61
C GLU A 151 6.47 -10.81 11.40
N ALA A 152 5.31 -11.21 10.88
CA ALA A 152 5.21 -12.02 9.68
C ALA A 152 5.65 -11.25 8.42
N ILE A 153 5.24 -9.99 8.26
CA ILE A 153 5.70 -9.11 7.17
C ILE A 153 7.21 -8.89 7.29
N GLU A 154 7.73 -8.53 8.46
CA GLU A 154 9.17 -8.31 8.62
C GLU A 154 9.97 -9.59 8.31
N LYS A 155 9.48 -10.76 8.73
CA LYS A 155 10.09 -12.05 8.35
C LYS A 155 9.96 -12.34 6.85
N ALA A 156 8.81 -12.07 6.24
CA ALA A 156 8.58 -12.29 4.82
C ALA A 156 9.47 -11.39 3.95
N ILE A 157 9.62 -10.11 4.32
CA ILE A 157 10.56 -9.18 3.69
C ILE A 157 11.99 -9.71 3.80
N ASN A 158 12.42 -10.08 5.01
CA ASN A 158 13.78 -10.60 5.23
C ASN A 158 14.04 -11.92 4.47
N ALA A 159 13.04 -12.80 4.41
CA ALA A 159 13.11 -14.06 3.66
C ALA A 159 13.16 -13.82 2.16
N ALA A 160 12.33 -12.92 1.63
CA ALA A 160 12.32 -12.54 0.22
C ALA A 160 13.64 -11.87 -0.19
N VAL A 161 14.20 -10.97 0.63
CA VAL A 161 15.53 -10.38 0.40
C VAL A 161 16.62 -11.47 0.37
N THR A 162 16.54 -12.45 1.28
CA THR A 162 17.51 -13.56 1.33
C THR A 162 17.38 -14.49 0.13
N ALA A 163 16.15 -14.78 -0.30
CA ALA A 163 15.86 -15.58 -1.49
C ALA A 163 16.33 -14.88 -2.77
N LEU A 164 16.06 -13.58 -2.92
CA LEU A 164 16.55 -12.75 -4.03
C LEU A 164 18.08 -12.78 -4.13
N ARG A 165 18.78 -12.59 -3.00
CA ARG A 165 20.25 -12.67 -2.96
C ARG A 165 20.80 -14.04 -3.31
N SER A 166 20.05 -15.10 -3.06
CA SER A 166 20.45 -16.48 -3.35
C SER A 166 20.19 -16.87 -4.79
N MET A 167 19.15 -16.31 -5.42
CA MET A 167 18.69 -16.65 -6.77
C MET A 167 19.45 -15.90 -7.89
N PHE A 168 19.90 -14.66 -7.67
CA PHE A 168 20.39 -13.79 -8.75
C PHE A 168 21.91 -13.66 -8.92
N ASN A 169 22.69 -14.64 -8.47
CA ASN A 169 24.13 -14.68 -8.73
C ASN A 169 24.53 -14.65 -10.24
N LEU A 170 23.57 -14.63 -11.18
CA LEU A 170 23.80 -14.68 -12.62
C LEU A 170 23.39 -13.43 -13.42
N GLN A 171 22.54 -12.52 -12.91
CA GLN A 171 22.15 -11.28 -13.63
C GLN A 171 21.86 -10.10 -12.68
N LYS A 172 22.87 -9.24 -12.52
CA LYS A 172 22.86 -8.09 -11.59
C LYS A 172 21.69 -7.12 -11.83
N GLU A 173 21.30 -6.89 -13.08
CA GLU A 173 20.30 -5.87 -13.42
C GLU A 173 18.87 -6.25 -12.98
N ILE A 174 18.48 -7.52 -13.14
CA ILE A 174 17.18 -8.03 -12.66
C ILE A 174 17.15 -8.05 -11.14
N GLN A 175 18.28 -8.42 -10.51
CA GLN A 175 18.41 -8.39 -9.05
C GLN A 175 18.15 -6.99 -8.51
N GLU A 176 18.76 -5.96 -9.09
CA GLU A 176 18.61 -4.58 -8.62
C GLU A 176 17.15 -4.10 -8.71
N VAL A 177 16.44 -4.47 -9.77
CA VAL A 177 15.02 -4.11 -9.95
C VAL A 177 14.11 -4.87 -8.99
N ALA A 178 14.33 -6.17 -8.83
CA ALA A 178 13.57 -6.99 -7.88
C ALA A 178 13.81 -6.56 -6.43
N GLU A 179 15.04 -6.17 -6.08
CA GLU A 179 15.36 -5.60 -4.77
C GLU A 179 14.64 -4.25 -4.56
N CYS A 180 14.62 -3.35 -5.55
CA CYS A 180 13.87 -2.08 -5.45
C CYS A 180 12.37 -2.35 -5.26
N GLU A 181 11.76 -3.24 -6.07
CA GLU A 181 10.33 -3.53 -5.96
C GLU A 181 9.99 -4.09 -4.58
N LEU A 182 10.76 -5.07 -4.11
CA LEU A 182 10.52 -5.64 -2.79
C LEU A 182 10.60 -4.58 -1.68
N VAL A 183 11.54 -3.64 -1.78
CA VAL A 183 11.65 -2.53 -0.83
C VAL A 183 10.45 -1.59 -0.93
N HIS A 184 9.96 -1.27 -2.12
CA HIS A 184 8.76 -0.46 -2.31
C HIS A 184 7.53 -1.11 -1.68
N GLN A 185 7.32 -2.38 -1.96
CA GLN A 185 6.20 -3.13 -1.43
C GLN A 185 6.28 -3.30 0.09
N ALA A 186 7.48 -3.56 0.62
CA ALA A 186 7.73 -3.61 2.06
C ALA A 186 7.41 -2.30 2.78
N MET A 187 7.79 -1.16 2.20
CA MET A 187 7.50 0.14 2.80
C MET A 187 6.00 0.45 2.83
N ASN A 188 5.29 0.17 1.74
CA ASN A 188 3.84 0.38 1.67
C ASN A 188 3.11 -0.50 2.69
N ALA A 189 3.53 -1.76 2.80
CA ALA A 189 3.02 -2.69 3.80
C ALA A 189 3.20 -2.16 5.23
N GLN A 190 4.43 -1.75 5.55
CA GLN A 190 4.76 -1.25 6.88
C GLN A 190 4.05 0.08 7.18
N TRP A 191 3.89 0.95 6.18
CA TRP A 191 3.13 2.19 6.32
C TRP A 191 1.67 1.93 6.70
N ASN A 192 0.99 1.04 5.97
CA ASN A 192 -0.41 0.69 6.28
C ASN A 192 -0.55 0.06 7.67
N LEU A 193 0.40 -0.80 8.08
CA LEU A 193 0.44 -1.36 9.45
C LEU A 193 0.62 -0.29 10.55
N MET A 194 1.41 0.75 10.26
CA MET A 194 1.63 1.84 11.21
C MET A 194 0.44 2.79 11.29
N LEU A 195 -0.25 2.97 10.17
CA LEU A 195 -1.34 3.93 10.03
C LEU A 195 -2.64 3.40 10.65
N ALA A 196 -3.06 2.20 10.24
CA ALA A 196 -4.42 1.76 10.45
C ALA A 196 -4.53 0.50 11.32
N PRO A 197 -5.50 0.48 12.26
CA PRO A 197 -5.92 -0.77 12.87
C PRO A 197 -6.35 -1.75 11.77
N TYR A 198 -6.04 -3.02 11.98
CA TYR A 198 -6.39 -4.09 11.05
C TYR A 198 -7.11 -5.23 11.76
N GLU A 199 -7.94 -5.92 11.00
CA GLU A 199 -8.53 -7.19 11.37
C GLU A 199 -7.82 -8.32 10.63
N THR A 200 -7.71 -9.48 11.28
CA THR A 200 -7.11 -10.68 10.70
C THR A 200 -8.22 -11.67 10.37
N HIS A 201 -8.22 -12.14 9.13
CA HIS A 201 -9.18 -13.09 8.60
C HIS A 201 -8.47 -14.36 8.14
N THR A 202 -9.21 -15.47 8.09
CA THR A 202 -8.74 -16.70 7.47
C THR A 202 -9.56 -16.95 6.21
N GLY A 203 -8.87 -17.01 5.08
CA GLY A 203 -9.38 -17.49 3.81
C GLY A 203 -8.94 -18.93 3.55
N TYR A 204 -9.46 -19.52 2.48
CA TYR A 204 -9.07 -20.83 1.99
C TYR A 204 -8.82 -20.73 0.49
N LEU A 205 -7.68 -21.27 0.05
CA LEU A 205 -7.36 -21.45 -1.37
C LEU A 205 -7.60 -22.93 -1.72
N ASP A 206 -8.31 -23.17 -2.81
CA ASP A 206 -8.39 -24.49 -3.41
C ASP A 206 -7.13 -24.70 -4.27
N VAL A 207 -6.22 -25.54 -3.78
CA VAL A 207 -4.95 -25.85 -4.44
C VAL A 207 -5.08 -27.20 -5.15
N PRO A 208 -4.92 -27.27 -6.47
CA PRO A 208 -5.04 -28.52 -7.19
C PRO A 208 -3.88 -29.46 -6.83
N CYS A 209 -4.19 -30.74 -6.66
CA CYS A 209 -3.21 -31.76 -6.33
C CYS A 209 -2.59 -32.31 -7.63
N LEU A 210 -1.59 -31.59 -8.15
CA LEU A 210 -0.99 -31.90 -9.45
C LEU A 210 0.42 -32.51 -9.31
N PRO A 211 0.86 -33.31 -10.30
CA PRO A 211 2.29 -33.58 -10.47
C PRO A 211 3.06 -32.26 -10.57
N CYS A 212 4.25 -32.20 -9.97
CA CYS A 212 5.04 -30.97 -9.88
C CYS A 212 5.24 -30.26 -11.24
N GLU A 213 5.41 -31.03 -12.33
CA GLU A 213 5.58 -30.53 -13.70
C GLU A 213 4.36 -29.74 -14.22
N GLN A 214 3.18 -29.92 -13.62
CA GLN A 214 1.93 -29.23 -13.98
C GLN A 214 1.64 -28.02 -13.07
N CYS A 215 2.41 -27.82 -12.00
CA CYS A 215 2.30 -26.61 -11.19
C CYS A 215 2.83 -25.37 -11.94
N GLU A 216 3.64 -25.54 -12.98
CA GLU A 216 4.13 -24.44 -13.83
C GLU A 216 3.04 -23.79 -14.70
N SER A 217 1.97 -24.52 -15.01
CA SER A 217 0.88 -24.01 -15.85
C SER A 217 -0.16 -23.19 -15.08
N GLU A 218 0.02 -23.03 -13.77
CA GLU A 218 -0.99 -22.39 -12.94
C GLU A 218 -0.89 -20.86 -13.00
N GLU A 219 -1.99 -20.23 -13.45
CA GLU A 219 -2.04 -18.78 -13.71
C GLU A 219 -2.05 -17.95 -12.43
N ASP A 220 -2.43 -18.54 -11.30
CA ASP A 220 -2.32 -17.93 -9.98
C ASP A 220 -1.00 -18.36 -9.31
N PRO A 221 -0.02 -17.45 -9.17
CA PRO A 221 1.26 -17.75 -8.56
C PRO A 221 1.18 -18.25 -7.11
N GLN A 222 0.12 -17.94 -6.37
CA GLN A 222 -0.08 -18.44 -5.01
C GLN A 222 -0.51 -19.91 -5.03
N VAL A 223 -1.44 -20.24 -5.92
CA VAL A 223 -1.85 -21.63 -6.17
C VAL A 223 -0.66 -22.43 -6.71
N ALA A 224 0.14 -21.85 -7.61
CA ALA A 224 1.37 -22.44 -8.10
C ALA A 224 2.36 -22.73 -6.96
N GLY A 225 2.61 -21.75 -6.08
CA GLY A 225 3.53 -21.90 -4.93
C GLY A 225 3.10 -23.00 -3.96
N TRP A 226 1.81 -23.07 -3.63
CA TRP A 226 1.26 -24.14 -2.80
C TRP A 226 1.25 -25.50 -3.52
N CYS A 227 0.96 -25.53 -4.81
CA CYS A 227 1.05 -26.72 -5.65
C CYS A 227 2.46 -27.31 -5.60
N TRP A 228 3.50 -26.48 -5.78
CA TRP A 228 4.91 -26.89 -5.67
C TRP A 228 5.28 -27.42 -4.30
N SER A 229 4.79 -26.80 -3.24
CA SER A 229 5.00 -27.29 -1.87
C SER A 229 4.36 -28.67 -1.67
N ASN A 230 3.10 -28.83 -2.07
CA ASN A 230 2.33 -30.05 -1.82
C ASN A 230 2.72 -31.22 -2.74
N CYS A 231 3.11 -30.96 -3.99
CA CYS A 231 3.52 -32.01 -4.92
C CYS A 231 4.78 -32.77 -4.44
N MET A 232 5.67 -32.08 -3.69
CA MET A 232 6.88 -32.65 -3.10
C MET A 232 6.60 -33.60 -1.92
N TYR A 233 5.49 -33.39 -1.19
CA TYR A 233 5.10 -34.21 -0.04
C TYR A 233 4.13 -35.34 -0.38
N GLY A 234 3.70 -35.43 -1.64
CA GLY A 234 2.95 -36.55 -2.19
C GLY A 234 1.47 -36.26 -2.27
N CYS A 235 1.02 -35.98 -3.49
CA CYS A 235 -0.38 -36.07 -3.86
C CYS A 235 -0.86 -37.53 -3.80
N ASP A 236 -1.84 -37.84 -2.95
CA ASP A 236 -2.56 -39.11 -3.05
C ASP A 236 -3.42 -39.09 -4.33
N PRO A 237 -3.38 -40.13 -5.18
CA PRO A 237 -4.20 -40.22 -6.40
C PRO A 237 -5.73 -40.04 -6.20
N LEU A 238 -6.24 -40.09 -4.97
CA LEU A 238 -7.65 -39.85 -4.65
C LEU A 238 -7.98 -38.39 -4.32
N THR A 239 -6.99 -37.56 -4.03
CA THR A 239 -7.20 -36.14 -3.67
C THR A 239 -7.06 -35.28 -4.92
N GLN A 240 -8.14 -34.60 -5.34
CA GLN A 240 -8.11 -33.71 -6.51
C GLN A 240 -7.64 -32.30 -6.18
N SER A 241 -7.93 -31.82 -4.97
CA SER A 241 -7.48 -30.53 -4.46
C SER A 241 -7.38 -30.53 -2.93
N PHE A 242 -6.56 -29.63 -2.40
CA PHE A 242 -6.46 -29.32 -0.98
C PHE A 242 -7.06 -27.94 -0.71
N GLN A 243 -7.66 -27.77 0.46
CA GLN A 243 -7.98 -26.43 0.97
C GLN A 243 -6.85 -25.98 1.88
N GLU A 244 -6.05 -25.04 1.38
CA GLU A 244 -4.99 -24.44 2.16
C GLU A 244 -5.53 -23.19 2.87
N PRO A 245 -5.58 -23.19 4.21
CA PRO A 245 -5.95 -21.99 4.95
C PRO A 245 -4.86 -20.95 4.78
N TYR A 246 -5.27 -19.72 4.52
CA TYR A 246 -4.38 -18.58 4.56
C TYR A 246 -4.95 -17.50 5.45
N THR A 247 -4.06 -16.81 6.13
CA THR A 247 -4.46 -15.58 6.83
C THR A 247 -4.47 -14.44 5.83
N PHE A 248 -5.31 -13.44 6.05
CA PHE A 248 -5.21 -12.16 5.38
C PHE A 248 -5.61 -11.05 6.35
N ILE A 249 -5.12 -9.83 6.15
CA ILE A 249 -5.53 -8.70 6.98
C ILE A 249 -6.50 -7.80 6.22
N THR A 250 -7.26 -6.97 6.90
CA THR A 250 -8.00 -5.87 6.27
C THR A 250 -7.88 -4.66 7.17
N PHE A 251 -7.42 -3.55 6.60
CA PHE A 251 -7.25 -2.30 7.30
C PHE A 251 -8.59 -1.58 7.45
N GLN A 252 -8.74 -0.82 8.53
CA GLN A 252 -9.80 0.17 8.61
C GLN A 252 -9.61 1.21 7.49
N PRO A 253 -10.70 1.72 6.87
CA PRO A 253 -10.61 2.71 5.79
C PRO A 253 -9.81 3.96 6.20
N HIS A 254 -8.93 4.41 5.30
CA HIS A 254 -8.05 5.56 5.51
C HIS A 254 -7.67 6.19 4.17
N ASP A 255 -7.31 7.47 4.17
CA ASP A 255 -6.84 8.21 2.98
C ASP A 255 -5.30 8.10 2.79
N GLY A 256 -4.65 7.23 3.56
CA GLY A 256 -3.18 7.08 3.56
C GLY A 256 -2.47 7.96 4.59
N LEU A 257 -3.18 8.87 5.27
CA LEU A 257 -2.66 9.68 6.38
C LEU A 257 -3.58 9.72 7.61
N LEU A 258 -4.90 9.73 7.40
CA LEU A 258 -5.94 9.82 8.42
C LEU A 258 -6.92 8.66 8.29
N LEU A 259 -7.33 8.10 9.42
CA LEU A 259 -8.39 7.11 9.50
C LEU A 259 -9.73 7.76 9.19
N LYS A 260 -10.68 6.96 8.68
CA LYS A 260 -12.09 7.38 8.54
C LYS A 260 -12.64 8.05 9.80
N THR A 261 -12.34 7.51 10.98
CA THR A 261 -12.82 8.08 12.24
C THR A 261 -12.25 9.46 12.55
N GLU A 262 -11.08 9.80 12.00
CA GLU A 262 -10.43 11.10 12.15
C GLU A 262 -10.91 12.10 11.09
N GLN A 263 -11.36 11.62 9.93
CA GLN A 263 -11.88 12.43 8.84
C GLN A 263 -13.37 12.78 9.02
N LEU A 264 -14.15 11.97 9.74
CA LEU A 264 -15.58 12.18 9.92
C LEU A 264 -15.91 13.18 11.04
N LEU A 265 -16.93 14.02 10.80
CA LEU A 265 -17.47 14.96 11.77
C LEU A 265 -18.89 14.58 12.20
N ALA A 266 -19.11 14.50 13.51
CA ALA A 266 -20.36 14.02 14.10
C ALA A 266 -21.53 15.01 13.91
N GLY A 267 -22.63 14.55 13.31
CA GLY A 267 -23.81 15.38 13.01
C GLY A 267 -23.92 15.79 11.54
N ALA A 268 -23.04 15.28 10.66
CA ALA A 268 -23.17 15.45 9.22
C ALA A 268 -24.51 14.92 8.73
N ALA A 269 -25.20 15.70 7.89
CA ALA A 269 -26.44 15.29 7.24
C ALA A 269 -26.21 14.13 6.27
N LYS A 270 -24.99 14.05 5.69
CA LYS A 270 -24.53 12.97 4.84
C LYS A 270 -23.01 12.89 4.85
N THR A 271 -22.49 11.69 4.64
CA THR A 271 -21.07 11.44 4.42
C THR A 271 -20.88 10.81 3.03
N TYR A 272 -19.81 11.21 2.34
CA TYR A 272 -19.45 10.73 1.02
C TYR A 272 -18.04 10.13 1.09
N GLU A 273 -17.95 8.84 0.81
CA GLU A 273 -16.68 8.14 0.67
C GLU A 273 -16.16 8.35 -0.74
N ALA A 274 -14.99 8.96 -0.85
CA ALA A 274 -14.25 9.10 -2.09
C ALA A 274 -13.27 7.93 -2.18
N LYS A 275 -13.66 6.87 -2.89
CA LYS A 275 -12.84 5.67 -3.10
C LYS A 275 -11.68 5.91 -4.07
N GLY A 276 -10.58 5.20 -3.88
CA GLY A 276 -9.32 5.39 -4.59
C GLY A 276 -8.76 6.81 -4.47
N VAL A 277 -9.00 7.47 -3.32
CA VAL A 277 -8.60 8.86 -3.08
C VAL A 277 -7.75 8.92 -1.81
N ASN A 278 -6.48 9.30 -1.99
CA ASN A 278 -5.60 9.58 -0.88
C ASN A 278 -5.76 11.02 -0.34
N HIS A 279 -5.16 11.29 0.81
CA HIS A 279 -5.29 12.55 1.55
C HIS A 279 -4.94 13.78 0.71
N MET A 280 -3.94 13.66 -0.16
CA MET A 280 -3.48 14.76 -1.01
C MET A 280 -4.40 14.95 -2.22
N GLN A 281 -5.16 13.94 -2.63
CA GLN A 281 -6.10 14.03 -3.75
C GLN A 281 -7.43 14.69 -3.35
N GLU A 282 -7.81 14.65 -2.07
CA GLU A 282 -9.06 15.21 -1.56
C GLU A 282 -9.26 16.71 -1.87
N GLN A 283 -8.16 17.45 -2.00
CA GLN A 283 -8.19 18.88 -2.31
C GLN A 283 -8.56 19.20 -3.78
N PHE A 284 -8.60 18.19 -4.66
CA PHE A 284 -8.86 18.39 -6.09
C PHE A 284 -10.31 18.02 -6.45
N TRP A 285 -11.17 19.02 -6.50
CA TRP A 285 -12.58 18.89 -6.91
C TRP A 285 -12.79 18.29 -8.31
N GLU A 286 -11.79 18.38 -9.20
CA GLU A 286 -11.80 17.81 -10.54
C GLU A 286 -11.66 16.28 -10.52
N TYR A 287 -11.17 15.71 -9.42
CA TYR A 287 -11.05 14.26 -9.29
C TYR A 287 -12.44 13.64 -9.16
N ALA A 288 -12.73 12.66 -10.03
CA ALA A 288 -14.10 12.19 -10.25
C ALA A 288 -14.83 11.73 -8.97
N PRO A 289 -14.21 10.99 -8.03
CA PRO A 289 -14.87 10.63 -6.77
C PRO A 289 -15.32 11.84 -5.96
N ILE A 290 -14.49 12.89 -5.90
CA ILE A 290 -14.79 14.15 -5.20
C ILE A 290 -15.84 14.97 -5.96
N GLY A 291 -15.67 15.14 -7.27
CA GLY A 291 -16.62 15.86 -8.13
C GLY A 291 -18.02 15.24 -8.11
N ASN A 292 -18.11 13.91 -8.10
CA ASN A 292 -19.37 13.18 -7.98
C ASN A 292 -20.07 13.44 -6.63
N ALA A 293 -19.30 13.47 -5.53
CA ALA A 293 -19.84 13.80 -4.21
C ALA A 293 -20.37 15.25 -4.16
N PHE A 294 -19.67 16.22 -4.76
CA PHE A 294 -20.16 17.58 -4.89
C PHE A 294 -21.44 17.67 -5.73
N GLN A 295 -21.48 16.96 -6.86
CA GLN A 295 -22.65 16.96 -7.73
C GLN A 295 -23.89 16.39 -7.03
N ASP A 296 -23.75 15.28 -6.29
CA ASP A 296 -24.85 14.71 -5.51
C ASP A 296 -25.28 15.66 -4.38
N LEU A 297 -24.31 16.27 -3.69
CA LEU A 297 -24.58 17.26 -2.65
C LEU A 297 -25.44 18.41 -3.18
N PHE A 298 -25.02 19.04 -4.28
CA PHE A 298 -25.73 20.19 -4.87
C PHE A 298 -27.04 19.82 -5.59
N ASN A 299 -27.24 18.54 -5.90
CA ASN A 299 -28.52 17.99 -6.32
C ASN A 299 -29.49 17.73 -5.14
N GLY A 300 -29.08 18.04 -3.90
CA GLY A 300 -29.89 17.84 -2.70
C GLY A 300 -29.73 16.46 -2.07
N GLY A 301 -28.70 15.70 -2.42
CA GLY A 301 -28.45 14.35 -1.90
C GLY A 301 -28.26 14.28 -0.39
N ALA A 302 -27.93 15.40 0.26
CA ALA A 302 -27.84 15.55 1.72
C ALA A 302 -29.02 16.34 2.32
N GLY A 303 -30.07 16.62 1.54
CA GLY A 303 -31.29 17.30 1.95
C GLY A 303 -31.52 18.66 1.29
N ALA A 304 -32.69 19.25 1.56
CA ALA A 304 -33.16 20.48 0.91
C ALA A 304 -32.23 21.70 1.13
N ALA A 305 -31.47 21.70 2.23
CA ALA A 305 -30.50 22.76 2.53
C ALA A 305 -29.35 22.87 1.51
N PHE A 306 -29.12 21.81 0.72
CA PHE A 306 -28.01 21.73 -0.24
C PHE A 306 -28.45 21.88 -1.70
N ILE A 307 -29.74 22.01 -1.95
CA ILE A 307 -30.26 22.18 -3.32
C ILE A 307 -29.89 23.58 -3.82
N VAL A 308 -29.16 23.67 -4.93
CA VAL A 308 -28.93 24.94 -5.62
C VAL A 308 -30.23 25.32 -6.36
N PRO A 309 -30.85 26.49 -6.05
CA PRO A 309 -32.04 26.94 -6.76
C PRO A 309 -31.74 27.12 -8.25
N LYS A 310 -32.64 26.65 -9.12
CA LYS A 310 -32.56 26.83 -10.58
C LYS A 310 -33.09 28.18 -11.01
#